data_AF-A0A0Q6REZ0-F1
#
_entry.id   AF-A0A0Q6REZ0-F1
#
_cell.length_a   1.000
_cell.length_b   1.000
_cell.length_c   1.000
_cell.angle_alpha   90.00
_cell.angle_beta   90.00
_cell.angle_gamma   90.00
#
_symmetry.space_group_name_H-M   'P 1'
#
loop_
_entity.id
_entity.type
_entity.pdbx_description
1 polymer ?
#
loop_
_entity_poly.entity_id
_entity_poly.type
_entity_poly.pdbx_seq_one_letter_code
_entity_poly.pdbx_strand_id
1 'polypeptide(L)'
;MAILFKTVIGENTAFEMIENALSSTGDYDGYLNVVADEGEQTLSWAPDMHAEQFQAEVTEILRSTWDICRFWIIYERRDDRQDAEANVIRNAAFKLTRGYAGVIVITLSLLHKRGEAPDIELIFVCFQQDFQRRNFRVRYEGKFIPN
;
A
#
# COMPACT_ATOMS: atom_id res chain seq x y z
N MET A 1 16.96 -8.63 -7.88
CA MET A 1 15.62 -8.61 -8.52
C MET A 1 15.43 -7.24 -9.14
N ALA A 2 14.66 -7.14 -10.22
CA ALA A 2 14.25 -5.86 -10.78
C ALA A 2 12.86 -5.51 -10.24
N ILE A 3 12.69 -4.27 -9.78
CA ILE A 3 11.40 -3.80 -9.30
C ILE A 3 10.82 -2.90 -10.38
N LEU A 4 9.57 -3.17 -10.76
CA LEU A 4 8.86 -2.35 -11.74
C LEU A 4 7.55 -1.87 -11.13
N PHE A 5 7.42 -0.55 -11.05
CA PHE A 5 6.19 0.15 -10.68
C PHE A 5 5.25 0.19 -11.89
N LYS A 6 4.56 -0.92 -12.19
CA LYS A 6 3.79 -1.08 -13.44
C LYS A 6 2.31 -0.78 -13.31
N THR A 7 1.66 -1.28 -12.26
CA THR A 7 0.20 -1.24 -12.17
C THR A 7 -0.24 -0.19 -11.18
N VAL A 8 -0.35 1.05 -11.65
CA VAL A 8 -0.99 2.11 -10.87
C VAL A 8 -2.50 1.96 -10.98
N ILE A 9 -3.18 1.90 -9.85
CA ILE A 9 -4.64 1.97 -9.77
C ILE A 9 -5.09 3.33 -9.20
N GLY A 10 -6.33 3.69 -9.47
CA GLY A 10 -6.93 4.91 -8.91
C GLY A 10 -7.28 4.74 -7.43
N GLU A 11 -7.33 5.84 -6.70
CA GLU A 11 -7.75 5.89 -5.29
C GLU A 11 -9.11 5.24 -5.07
N ASN A 12 -10.12 5.60 -5.87
CA ASN A 12 -11.46 5.01 -5.77
C ASN A 12 -11.41 3.49 -5.93
N THR A 13 -10.68 2.98 -6.92
CA THR A 13 -10.52 1.53 -7.14
C THR A 13 -9.84 0.87 -5.94
N ALA A 14 -8.80 1.48 -5.37
CA ALA A 14 -8.12 0.96 -4.20
C ALA A 14 -9.05 0.91 -2.98
N PHE A 15 -9.82 1.96 -2.74
CA PHE A 15 -10.75 2.01 -1.61
C PHE A 15 -11.92 1.02 -1.80
N GLU A 16 -12.47 0.90 -3.01
CA GLU A 16 -13.47 -0.12 -3.34
C GLU A 16 -12.92 -1.54 -3.11
N MET A 17 -11.66 -1.80 -3.50
CA MET A 17 -11.00 -3.08 -3.24
C MET A 17 -10.91 -3.39 -1.74
N ILE A 18 -10.50 -2.40 -0.94
CA ILE A 18 -10.40 -2.53 0.52
C ILE A 18 -11.77 -2.78 1.14
N GLU A 19 -12.77 -1.98 0.78
CA GLU A 19 -14.13 -2.11 1.31
C GLU A 19 -14.75 -3.46 0.95
N ASN A 20 -14.59 -3.90 -0.29
CA ASN A 20 -15.10 -5.20 -0.74
C ASN A 20 -14.45 -6.36 0.02
N ALA A 21 -13.13 -6.33 0.24
CA ALA A 21 -12.46 -7.39 0.99
C ALA A 21 -12.81 -7.39 2.49
N LEU A 22 -13.04 -6.23 3.09
CA LEU A 22 -13.35 -6.14 4.52
C LEU A 22 -14.84 -6.34 4.82
N SER A 23 -15.72 -6.20 3.81
CA SER A 23 -17.15 -6.47 3.95
C SER A 23 -17.53 -7.94 3.74
N SER A 24 -16.67 -8.74 3.10
CA SER A 24 -16.85 -10.19 3.04
C SER A 24 -16.69 -10.80 4.43
N THR A 25 -17.62 -11.67 4.81
CA THR A 25 -17.74 -12.28 6.15
C THR A 25 -16.71 -13.39 6.44
N GLY A 26 -15.58 -13.39 5.72
CA GLY A 26 -14.53 -14.41 5.82
C GLY A 26 -13.57 -14.19 6.99
N ASP A 27 -12.83 -15.23 7.34
CA ASP A 27 -11.67 -15.11 8.23
C ASP A 27 -10.47 -14.55 7.44
N TYR A 28 -9.94 -13.41 7.88
CA TYR A 28 -8.78 -12.75 7.28
C TYR A 28 -7.54 -12.92 8.15
N ASP A 29 -6.38 -12.92 7.50
CA ASP A 29 -5.19 -12.32 8.08
C ASP A 29 -4.93 -11.01 7.35
N GLY A 30 -4.44 -10.00 8.06
CA GLY A 30 -4.17 -8.71 7.46
C GLY A 30 -3.03 -8.01 8.17
N TYR A 31 -2.34 -7.15 7.45
CA TYR A 31 -1.46 -6.17 8.06
C TYR A 31 -1.43 -4.90 7.25
N LEU A 32 -1.25 -3.79 7.95
CA LEU A 32 -0.95 -2.49 7.39
C LEU A 32 0.38 -2.02 7.99
N ASN A 33 1.31 -1.64 7.14
CA ASN A 33 2.59 -1.10 7.53
C ASN A 33 2.74 0.31 6.96
N VAL A 34 3.14 1.26 7.81
CA VAL A 34 3.39 2.66 7.47
C VAL A 34 4.87 2.93 7.69
N VAL A 35 5.54 3.43 6.67
CA VAL A 35 6.94 3.88 6.73
C VAL A 35 7.00 5.35 6.38
N ALA A 36 7.57 6.15 7.27
CA ALA A 36 7.77 7.58 7.12
C ALA A 36 9.19 7.96 7.54
N ASP A 37 9.55 9.25 7.40
CA ASP A 37 10.86 9.76 7.85
C ASP A 37 11.03 9.59 9.38
N GLU A 38 9.93 9.62 10.12
CA GLU A 38 9.89 9.52 11.59
C GLU A 38 10.01 8.08 12.10
N GLY A 39 9.74 7.08 11.27
CA GLY A 39 9.81 5.66 11.67
C GLY A 39 8.88 4.73 10.89
N GLU A 40 8.79 3.50 11.40
CA GLU A 40 7.95 2.44 10.85
C GLU A 40 6.93 1.99 11.91
N GLN A 41 5.67 1.90 11.53
CA GLN A 41 4.57 1.41 12.36
C GLN A 41 3.83 0.29 11.63
N THR A 42 3.50 -0.78 12.35
CA THR A 42 2.74 -1.91 11.80
C THR A 42 1.49 -2.16 12.63
N LEU A 43 0.35 -2.19 11.97
CA LEU A 43 -0.89 -2.78 12.43
C LEU A 43 -0.98 -4.19 11.87
N SER A 44 -1.14 -5.20 12.71
CA SER A 44 -1.34 -6.58 12.28
C SER A 44 -2.63 -7.12 12.86
N TRP A 45 -3.27 -8.01 12.11
CA TRP A 45 -4.43 -8.74 12.57
C TRP A 45 -4.09 -9.52 13.85
N ALA A 46 -4.77 -9.20 14.95
CA ALA A 46 -4.58 -9.87 16.23
C ALA A 46 -5.55 -11.06 16.39
N PRO A 47 -5.22 -12.08 17.20
CA PRO A 47 -6.06 -13.27 17.35
C PRO A 47 -7.53 -13.02 17.73
N ASP A 48 -7.82 -11.94 18.46
CA ASP A 48 -9.17 -11.57 18.92
C ASP A 48 -9.73 -10.33 18.21
N MET A 49 -9.08 -9.89 17.12
CA MET A 49 -9.50 -8.69 16.38
C MET A 49 -10.65 -9.03 15.42
N HIS A 50 -11.71 -8.24 15.50
CA HIS A 50 -12.84 -8.32 14.57
C HIS A 50 -12.54 -7.56 13.26
N ALA A 51 -13.15 -7.99 12.15
CA ALA A 51 -12.97 -7.37 10.84
C ALA A 51 -13.36 -5.89 10.85
N GLU A 52 -14.45 -5.52 11.54
CA GLU A 52 -14.89 -4.14 11.65
C GLU A 52 -13.89 -3.28 12.42
N GLN A 53 -13.22 -3.86 13.43
CA GLN A 53 -12.17 -3.16 14.17
C GLN A 53 -10.96 -2.91 13.26
N PHE A 54 -10.46 -3.95 12.57
CA PHE A 54 -9.34 -3.79 11.66
C PHE A 54 -9.65 -2.79 10.54
N GLN A 55 -10.87 -2.85 9.99
CA GLN A 55 -11.35 -1.89 8.99
C GLN A 55 -11.35 -0.45 9.52
N ALA A 56 -11.85 -0.24 10.74
CA ALA A 56 -11.85 1.08 11.35
C ALA A 56 -10.43 1.63 11.53
N GLU A 57 -9.49 0.81 12.00
CA GLU A 57 -8.09 1.20 12.18
C GLU A 57 -7.37 1.48 10.85
N VAL A 58 -7.56 0.63 9.84
CA VAL A 58 -7.03 0.87 8.48
C VAL A 58 -7.59 2.17 7.90
N THR A 59 -8.90 2.40 8.03
CA THR A 59 -9.56 3.61 7.54
C THR A 59 -9.02 4.86 8.25
N GLU A 60 -8.81 4.78 9.56
CA GLU A 60 -8.23 5.88 10.34
C GLU A 60 -6.82 6.23 9.87
N ILE A 61 -5.96 5.22 9.68
CA ILE A 61 -4.58 5.42 9.22
C ILE A 61 -4.55 6.04 7.82
N LEU A 62 -5.37 5.53 6.89
CA LEU A 62 -5.45 6.06 5.54
C LEU A 62 -5.98 7.51 5.53
N ARG A 63 -6.98 7.82 6.35
CA ARG A 63 -7.51 9.18 6.48
C ARG A 63 -6.49 10.15 7.08
N SER A 64 -5.84 9.75 8.16
CA SER A 64 -4.76 10.54 8.79
C SER A 64 -3.61 10.80 7.82
N THR A 65 -3.27 9.80 7.01
CA THR A 65 -2.26 9.94 5.95
C THR A 65 -2.72 10.91 4.87
N TRP A 66 -4.00 10.89 4.48
CA TRP A 66 -4.55 11.79 3.47
C TRP A 66 -4.50 13.25 3.89
N ASP A 67 -4.69 13.52 5.19
CA ASP A 67 -4.67 14.87 5.74
C ASP A 67 -3.28 15.52 5.64
N ILE A 68 -2.21 14.73 5.70
CA ILE A 68 -0.83 15.20 5.59
C ILE A 68 -0.25 15.04 4.18
N CYS A 69 -0.60 13.98 3.46
CA CYS A 69 -0.12 13.67 2.12
C CYS A 69 -1.30 13.52 1.17
N ARG A 70 -1.61 14.55 0.38
CA ARG A 70 -2.80 14.59 -0.50
C ARG A 70 -2.62 13.91 -1.85
N PHE A 71 -1.41 13.51 -2.21
CA PHE A 71 -1.10 13.07 -3.58
C PHE A 71 -0.56 11.64 -3.57
N TRP A 72 -1.39 10.68 -3.94
CA TRP A 72 -1.04 9.26 -3.82
C TRP A 72 -0.68 8.64 -5.18
N ILE A 73 0.16 7.61 -5.14
CA ILE A 73 0.30 6.62 -6.20
C ILE A 73 0.06 5.28 -5.55
N ILE A 74 -0.86 4.49 -6.09
CA ILE A 74 -1.25 3.23 -5.49
C ILE A 74 -0.89 2.11 -6.46
N TYR A 75 -0.07 1.19 -6.00
CA TYR A 75 0.32 0.01 -6.74
C TYR A 75 -0.43 -1.19 -6.19
N GLU A 76 -1.20 -1.84 -7.04
CA GLU A 76 -1.68 -3.19 -6.77
C GLU A 76 -0.54 -4.17 -7.06
N ARG A 77 -0.27 -5.09 -6.15
CA ARG A 77 0.64 -6.22 -6.35
C ARG A 77 -0.19 -7.48 -6.60
N ARG A 78 0.20 -8.29 -7.59
CA ARG A 78 -0.47 -9.55 -7.88
C ARG A 78 0.49 -10.69 -8.22
N ASP A 79 0.18 -11.88 -7.71
CA ASP A 79 0.92 -13.11 -7.99
C ASP A 79 0.89 -13.52 -9.47
N ASP A 80 -0.28 -13.42 -10.12
CA ASP A 80 -0.45 -13.86 -11.51
C ASP A 80 0.32 -13.01 -12.52
N ARG A 81 0.70 -11.78 -12.13
CA ARG A 81 1.57 -10.89 -12.92
C ARG A 81 3.07 -11.09 -12.64
N GLN A 82 3.40 -11.98 -11.71
CA GLN A 82 4.78 -12.18 -11.20
C GLN A 82 5.38 -10.87 -10.70
N ASP A 83 4.57 -10.06 -10.02
CA ASP A 83 5.05 -8.84 -9.38
C ASP A 83 6.02 -9.20 -8.24
N ALA A 84 6.96 -8.29 -7.94
CA ALA A 84 7.84 -8.48 -6.79
C ALA A 84 7.02 -8.51 -5.48
N GLU A 85 7.56 -9.15 -4.45
CA GLU A 85 6.94 -9.19 -3.12
C GLU A 85 6.63 -7.78 -2.59
N ALA A 86 5.53 -7.63 -1.84
CA ALA A 86 5.07 -6.34 -1.32
C ALA A 86 6.18 -5.60 -0.54
N ASN A 87 6.91 -6.32 0.33
CA ASN A 87 8.04 -5.78 1.08
C ASN A 87 9.19 -5.27 0.19
N VAL A 88 9.44 -5.94 -0.94
CA VAL A 88 10.47 -5.54 -1.90
C VAL A 88 10.05 -4.25 -2.60
N ILE A 89 8.79 -4.15 -3.05
CA ILE A 89 8.23 -2.94 -3.66
C ILE A 89 8.24 -1.77 -2.66
N ARG A 90 7.75 -1.99 -1.44
CA ARG A 90 7.74 -1.01 -0.34
C ARG A 90 9.13 -0.47 -0.05
N ASN A 91 10.12 -1.34 0.16
CA ASN A 91 11.48 -0.92 0.48
C ASN A 91 12.11 -0.10 -0.65
N ALA A 92 11.83 -0.46 -1.91
CA ALA A 92 12.28 0.34 -3.04
C ALA A 92 11.56 1.69 -3.12
N ALA A 93 10.23 1.72 -2.94
CA ALA A 93 9.49 2.97 -2.90
C ALA A 93 10.06 3.91 -1.83
N PHE A 94 10.28 3.41 -0.61
CA PHE A 94 10.87 4.21 0.47
C PHE A 94 12.30 4.67 0.14
N LYS A 95 13.16 3.77 -0.37
CA LYS A 95 14.54 4.13 -0.78
C LYS A 95 14.56 5.22 -1.85
N LEU A 96 13.70 5.12 -2.86
CA LEU A 96 13.64 6.05 -3.99
C LEU A 96 13.01 7.39 -3.62
N THR A 97 12.24 7.45 -2.54
CA THR A 97 11.56 8.65 -2.08
C THR A 97 12.32 9.41 -0.99
N ARG A 98 13.45 8.88 -0.47
CA ARG A 98 14.33 9.57 0.52
C ARG A 98 14.76 10.99 0.16
N GLY A 99 14.74 11.36 -1.12
CA GLY A 99 15.05 12.73 -1.57
C GLY A 99 13.87 13.71 -1.51
N TYR A 100 12.68 13.23 -1.14
CA TYR A 100 11.46 14.00 -1.03
C TYR A 100 11.08 14.10 0.44
N ALA A 101 10.93 15.33 0.94
CA ALA A 101 10.49 15.53 2.31
C ALA A 101 9.03 15.10 2.49
N GLY A 102 8.78 14.39 3.59
CA GLY A 102 7.42 14.07 4.04
C GLY A 102 6.70 13.02 3.20
N VAL A 103 7.43 12.08 2.57
CA VAL A 103 6.80 10.96 1.87
C VAL A 103 6.48 9.85 2.86
N ILE A 104 5.26 9.32 2.75
CA ILE A 104 4.81 8.15 3.51
C ILE A 104 4.60 7.01 2.53
N VAL A 105 5.09 5.82 2.88
CA VAL A 105 4.84 4.59 2.12
C VAL A 105 4.00 3.67 2.98
N ILE A 106 2.83 3.28 2.49
CA ILE A 106 1.94 2.34 3.16
C ILE A 106 1.91 1.04 2.39
N THR A 107 1.96 -0.09 3.08
CA THR A 107 1.67 -1.41 2.54
C THR A 107 0.48 -1.99 3.28
N LEU A 108 -0.54 -2.41 2.54
CA LEU A 108 -1.71 -3.11 3.07
C LEU A 108 -1.79 -4.47 2.40
N SER A 109 -1.79 -5.54 3.19
CA SER A 109 -2.09 -6.89 2.72
C SER A 109 -3.33 -7.40 3.45
N LEU A 110 -4.30 -7.92 2.70
CA LEU A 110 -5.47 -8.65 3.18
C LEU A 110 -5.43 -10.05 2.56
N LEU A 111 -5.20 -11.06 3.38
CA LEU A 111 -4.99 -12.45 2.99
C LEU A 111 -6.22 -13.28 3.40
N HIS A 112 -6.86 -13.91 2.42
CA HIS A 112 -8.04 -14.73 2.68
C HIS A 112 -7.62 -16.13 3.14
N LYS A 113 -8.15 -16.63 4.26
CA LYS A 113 -7.71 -17.91 4.83
C LYS A 113 -8.05 -19.16 4.02
N ARG A 114 -8.84 -19.11 2.94
CA ARG A 114 -9.34 -20.32 2.24
C ARG A 114 -9.52 -20.21 0.72
N GLY A 115 -8.84 -19.28 0.04
CA GLY A 115 -8.94 -19.15 -1.43
C GLY A 115 -10.35 -18.81 -1.93
N GLU A 116 -11.20 -18.30 -1.06
CA GLU A 116 -12.58 -17.87 -1.37
C GLU A 116 -12.60 -16.56 -2.17
N ALA A 117 -11.53 -15.77 -2.09
CA ALA A 117 -11.31 -14.56 -2.87
C ALA A 117 -9.79 -14.28 -3.01
N PRO A 118 -9.38 -13.50 -4.02
CA PRO A 118 -7.98 -13.14 -4.22
C PRO A 118 -7.47 -12.29 -3.07
N ASP A 119 -6.21 -12.52 -2.69
CA ASP A 119 -5.49 -11.66 -1.76
C ASP A 119 -5.36 -10.25 -2.33
N ILE A 120 -5.43 -9.26 -1.45
CA ILE A 120 -5.26 -7.86 -1.81
C ILE A 120 -3.97 -7.37 -1.22
N GLU A 121 -3.06 -6.92 -2.08
CA GLU A 121 -1.81 -6.30 -1.66
C GLU A 121 -1.64 -4.96 -2.36
N LEU A 122 -1.67 -3.88 -1.58
CA LEU A 122 -1.62 -2.51 -2.06
C LEU A 122 -0.42 -1.78 -1.45
N ILE A 123 0.33 -1.07 -2.30
CA ILE A 123 1.43 -0.20 -1.88
C ILE A 123 1.06 1.23 -2.25
N PHE A 124 0.89 2.08 -1.25
CA PHE A 124 0.62 3.50 -1.39
C PHE A 124 1.94 4.26 -1.25
N VAL A 125 2.23 5.13 -2.20
CA VAL A 125 3.31 6.12 -2.10
C VAL A 125 2.67 7.48 -2.03
N CYS A 126 2.65 8.05 -0.83
CA CYS A 126 1.88 9.23 -0.45
C CYS A 126 2.80 10.45 -0.33
N PHE A 127 2.56 11.47 -1.16
CA PHE A 127 3.37 12.67 -1.23
C PHE A 127 2.61 13.88 -0.64
N GLN A 128 3.35 14.74 0.06
CA GLN A 128 2.83 16.05 0.49
C GLN A 128 2.60 16.99 -0.70
N GLN A 129 3.43 16.90 -1.73
CA GLN A 129 3.43 17.86 -2.84
C GLN A 129 3.32 17.15 -4.19
N ASP A 130 2.39 17.61 -5.04
CA ASP A 130 2.09 16.96 -6.33
C ASP A 130 3.32 16.90 -7.26
N PHE A 131 4.23 17.86 -7.20
CA PHE A 131 5.43 17.83 -8.04
C PHE A 131 6.34 16.64 -7.68
N GLN A 132 6.40 16.23 -6.41
CA GLN A 132 7.19 15.07 -5.98
C GLN A 132 6.59 13.80 -6.58
N ARG A 133 5.26 13.67 -6.49
CA ARG A 133 4.50 12.58 -7.12
C ARG A 133 4.77 12.51 -8.62
N ARG A 134 4.61 13.63 -9.34
CA ARG A 134 4.86 13.70 -10.80
C ARG A 134 6.30 13.33 -11.13
N ASN A 135 7.28 13.83 -10.36
CA ASN A 135 8.69 13.51 -10.57
C ASN A 135 8.98 12.02 -10.37
N PHE A 136 8.44 11.43 -9.29
CA PHE A 136 8.55 10.00 -9.02
C PHE A 136 8.01 9.16 -10.18
N ARG A 137 6.80 9.47 -10.66
CA ARG A 137 6.19 8.78 -11.83
C ARG A 137 7.10 8.85 -13.05
N VAL A 138 7.54 10.05 -13.43
CA VAL A 138 8.42 10.25 -14.59
C VAL A 138 9.74 9.50 -14.43
N ARG A 139 10.27 9.38 -13.22
CA ARG A 139 11.56 8.73 -12.98
C ARG A 139 11.47 7.22 -12.92
N TYR A 140 10.43 6.65 -12.34
CA TYR A 140 10.45 5.25 -11.90
C TYR A 140 9.27 4.40 -12.40
N GLU A 141 8.13 5.01 -12.76
CA GLU A 141 6.97 4.26 -13.23
C GLU A 141 7.25 3.62 -14.60
N GLY A 142 6.89 2.34 -14.72
CA GLY A 142 7.15 1.54 -15.92
C GLY A 142 8.64 1.27 -16.22
N LYS A 143 9.57 1.68 -15.34
CA LYS A 143 11.01 1.51 -15.55
C LYS A 143 11.58 0.37 -14.71
N PHE A 144 12.67 -0.18 -15.22
CA PHE A 144 13.49 -1.15 -14.50
C PHE A 144 14.29 -0.44 -13.41
N ILE A 145 14.05 -0.80 -12.15
CA ILE A 145 14.86 -0.31 -11.02
C ILE A 145 15.74 -1.46 -10.50
N PRO A 146 17.07 -1.32 -10.57
CA PRO A 146 17.97 -2.27 -9.92
C PRO A 146 17.91 -2.08 -8.40
N ASN A 147 17.97 -3.21 -7.66
CA ASN A 147 18.03 -3.21 -6.19
C ASN A 147 19.22 -2.41 -5.64
#